data_AF-A0A838QVD7-F1
#
_entry.id   AF-A0A838QVD7-F1
#
_cell.length_a   1.000
_cell.length_b   1.000
_cell.length_c   1.000
_cell.angle_alpha   90.00
_cell.angle_beta   90.00
_cell.angle_gamma   90.00
#
_symmetry.space_group_name_H-M   'P 1'
#
loop_
_entity.id
_entity.type
_entity.pdbx_description
1 polymer ?
#
loop_
_entity_poly.entity_id
_entity_poly.type
_entity_poly.pdbx_seq_one_letter_code
_entity_poly.pdbx_strand_id
1 'polypeptide(L)'
;MVSFAVSDSEVLLIHLIVVRAVHAAGKIGLDGLELEMDLTAAHANGCPLDLEKLAAFDDFNLLHDVLGIRRHIDRTTGQLGDCFLPRCAMPEGAHV
;
A
#
# COMPACT_ATOMS: atom_id res chain seq x y z
N MET A 1 -8.98 15.09 -6.54
CA MET A 1 -9.78 13.87 -6.79
C MET A 1 -8.80 12.72 -6.68
N VAL A 2 -9.10 11.71 -5.87
CA VAL A 2 -8.22 10.54 -5.71
C VAL A 2 -8.10 9.77 -7.03
N SER A 3 -6.87 9.42 -7.40
CA SER A 3 -6.54 8.57 -8.55
C SER A 3 -6.44 7.11 -8.10
N PHE A 4 -6.84 6.20 -8.98
CA PHE A 4 -6.58 4.76 -8.86
C PHE A 4 -5.85 4.23 -10.10
N ALA A 5 -5.21 5.13 -10.86
CA ALA A 5 -4.50 4.76 -12.08
C ALA A 5 -3.18 4.08 -11.72
N VAL A 6 -3.10 2.80 -12.06
CA VAL A 6 -1.93 1.93 -11.96
C VAL A 6 -1.90 1.01 -13.18
N SER A 7 -0.73 0.49 -13.55
CA SER A 7 -0.58 -0.49 -14.63
C SER A 7 -1.11 -1.88 -14.22
N ASP A 8 -1.38 -2.73 -15.21
CA ASP A 8 -1.83 -4.11 -14.97
C ASP A 8 -0.84 -4.91 -14.10
N SER A 9 0.47 -4.70 -14.29
CA SER A 9 1.50 -5.32 -13.45
C SER A 9 1.44 -4.86 -12.00
N GLU A 10 1.15 -3.58 -11.77
CA GLU A 10 1.04 -3.03 -10.41
C GLU A 10 -0.23 -3.53 -9.73
N VAL A 11 -1.35 -3.68 -10.45
CA VAL A 11 -2.57 -4.32 -9.93
C VAL A 11 -2.27 -5.73 -9.42
N LEU A 12 -1.51 -6.52 -10.19
CA LEU A 12 -1.12 -7.88 -9.78
C LEU A 12 -0.23 -7.88 -8.53
N LEU A 13 0.72 -6.95 -8.44
CA LEU A 13 1.56 -6.82 -7.25
C LEU A 13 0.77 -6.38 -6.02
N ILE A 14 -0.12 -5.39 -6.16
CA ILE A 14 -1.01 -4.94 -5.07
C ILE A 14 -1.89 -6.08 -4.59
N HIS A 15 -2.49 -6.85 -5.50
CA HIS A 15 -3.29 -8.01 -5.14
C HIS A 15 -2.47 -9.05 -4.36
N LEU A 16 -1.25 -9.35 -4.82
CA LEU A 16 -0.34 -10.27 -4.12
C LEU A 16 0.00 -9.77 -2.70
N ILE A 17 0.32 -8.48 -2.55
CA ILE A 17 0.61 -7.84 -1.25
C ILE A 17 -0.58 -8.01 -0.31
N VAL A 18 -1.81 -7.75 -0.80
CA VAL A 18 -3.02 -7.87 0.01
C VAL A 18 -3.29 -9.30 0.44
N VAL A 19 -3.20 -10.28 -0.47
CA VAL A 19 -3.35 -11.70 -0.14
C VAL A 19 -2.36 -12.11 0.95
N ARG A 20 -1.09 -11.69 0.82
CA ARG A 20 -0.07 -11.94 1.84
C ARG A 20 -0.40 -11.26 3.17
N ALA A 21 -0.82 -10.00 3.15
CA ALA A 21 -1.12 -9.25 4.36
C ALA A 21 -2.33 -9.81 5.12
N VAL A 22 -3.39 -10.21 4.40
CA VAL A 22 -4.56 -10.88 4.97
C VAL A 22 -4.16 -12.20 5.63
N HIS A 23 -3.29 -13.00 4.98
CA HIS A 23 -2.77 -14.24 5.55
C HIS A 23 -1.93 -13.97 6.81
N ALA A 24 -0.97 -13.04 6.74
CA ALA A 24 -0.07 -12.70 7.84
C ALA A 24 -0.81 -12.13 9.06
N ALA A 25 -1.91 -11.39 8.85
CA ALA A 25 -2.73 -10.85 9.93
C ALA A 25 -3.51 -11.92 10.71
N GLY A 26 -3.62 -13.13 10.17
CA GLY A 26 -4.24 -14.28 10.82
C GLY A 26 -5.65 -13.98 11.33
N LYS A 27 -5.84 -14.06 12.65
CA LYS A 27 -7.16 -13.91 13.29
C LYS A 27 -7.66 -12.47 13.41
N ILE A 28 -6.81 -11.47 13.12
CA ILE A 28 -7.21 -10.05 13.23
C ILE A 28 -8.29 -9.72 12.18
N GLY A 29 -8.29 -10.42 11.04
CA GLY A 29 -9.27 -10.24 9.97
C GLY A 29 -9.09 -8.88 9.28
N LEU A 30 -8.41 -8.87 8.13
CA LEU A 30 -8.31 -7.68 7.30
C LEU A 30 -9.24 -7.81 6.10
N ASP A 31 -9.94 -6.73 5.78
CA ASP A 31 -10.72 -6.64 4.55
C ASP A 31 -9.77 -6.41 3.37
N GLY A 32 -9.68 -7.40 2.47
CA GLY A 32 -8.76 -7.34 1.34
C GLY A 32 -9.10 -6.24 0.35
N LEU A 33 -10.39 -6.00 0.09
CA LEU A 33 -10.81 -4.97 -0.86
C LEU A 33 -10.45 -3.57 -0.34
N GLU A 34 -10.67 -3.33 0.96
CA GLU A 34 -10.27 -2.07 1.61
C GLU A 34 -8.76 -1.84 1.49
N LEU A 35 -7.94 -2.88 1.70
CA LEU A 35 -6.49 -2.78 1.56
C LEU A 35 -6.04 -2.56 0.11
N GLU A 36 -6.65 -3.23 -0.86
CA GLU A 36 -6.33 -3.01 -2.29
C GLU A 36 -6.57 -1.55 -2.67
N MET A 37 -7.72 -0.99 -2.25
CA MET A 37 -8.07 0.40 -2.51
C MET A 37 -7.11 1.37 -1.80
N ASP A 38 -6.80 1.13 -0.53
CA ASP A 38 -5.90 2.01 0.24
C ASP A 38 -4.47 2.00 -0.33
N LEU A 39 -3.93 0.82 -0.67
CA LEU A 39 -2.59 0.71 -1.27
C LEU A 39 -2.53 1.37 -2.65
N THR A 40 -3.54 1.15 -3.49
CA THR A 40 -3.62 1.78 -4.82
C THR A 40 -3.71 3.29 -4.70
N ALA A 41 -4.54 3.80 -3.79
CA ALA A 41 -4.69 5.23 -3.56
C ALA A 41 -3.39 5.86 -3.02
N ALA A 42 -2.73 5.25 -2.04
CA ALA A 42 -1.45 5.75 -1.52
C ALA A 42 -0.38 5.82 -2.62
N HIS A 43 -0.26 4.74 -3.41
CA HIS A 43 0.70 4.64 -4.50
C HIS A 43 0.46 5.69 -5.59
N ALA A 44 -0.80 5.88 -6.01
CA ALA A 44 -1.16 6.78 -7.11
C ALA A 44 -1.29 8.26 -6.68
N ASN A 45 -1.24 8.59 -5.39
CA ASN A 45 -1.52 9.94 -4.89
C ASN A 45 -0.51 10.42 -3.83
N GLY A 46 0.73 10.63 -4.26
CA GLY A 46 1.72 11.37 -3.46
C GLY A 46 2.69 10.52 -2.62
N CYS A 47 2.50 9.20 -2.55
CA CYS A 47 3.49 8.29 -1.99
C CYS A 47 3.69 7.07 -2.90
N PRO A 48 4.41 7.20 -4.03
CA PRO A 48 4.77 6.07 -4.86
C PRO A 48 5.44 4.97 -4.03
N LEU A 49 4.93 3.75 -4.14
CA LEU A 49 5.41 2.59 -3.38
C LEU A 49 6.23 1.67 -4.28
N ASP A 50 7.36 1.20 -3.79
CA ASP A 50 8.10 0.08 -4.35
C ASP A 50 7.33 -1.22 -4.06
N LEU A 51 6.43 -1.56 -4.98
CA LEU A 51 5.51 -2.69 -4.84
C LEU A 51 6.24 -4.04 -4.86
N GLU A 52 7.34 -4.15 -5.60
CA GLU A 52 8.16 -5.37 -5.58
C GLU A 52 8.82 -5.57 -4.21
N LYS A 53 9.39 -4.50 -3.65
CA LYS A 53 9.98 -4.53 -2.31
C LYS A 53 8.94 -4.84 -1.24
N LEU A 54 7.76 -4.22 -1.30
CA LEU A 54 6.66 -4.51 -0.37
C LEU A 54 6.20 -5.97 -0.50
N ALA A 55 6.07 -6.47 -1.73
CA ALA A 55 5.73 -7.86 -2.00
C ALA A 55 6.82 -8.86 -1.55
N ALA A 56 8.05 -8.42 -1.31
CA ALA A 56 9.17 -9.24 -0.84
C ALA A 56 9.43 -9.15 0.68
N PHE A 57 8.75 -8.26 1.41
CA PHE A 57 8.92 -8.12 2.86
C PHE A 57 8.56 -9.41 3.63
N ASP A 58 9.23 -9.61 4.77
CA ASP A 58 8.73 -10.52 5.81
C ASP A 58 7.38 -10.02 6.37
N ASP A 59 6.68 -10.90 7.07
CA ASP A 59 5.32 -10.61 7.54
C ASP A 59 5.25 -9.41 8.49
N PHE A 60 6.30 -9.15 9.29
CA PHE A 60 6.33 -8.01 10.20
C PHE A 60 6.44 -6.69 9.44
N ASN A 61 7.37 -6.60 8.49
CA ASN A 61 7.57 -5.41 7.68
C ASN A 61 6.39 -5.17 6.73
N LEU A 62 5.82 -6.24 6.16
CA LEU A 62 4.62 -6.20 5.35
C LEU A 62 3.44 -5.61 6.13
N LEU A 63 3.14 -6.18 7.30
CA LEU A 63 2.02 -5.72 8.13
C LEU A 63 2.24 -4.30 8.65
N HIS A 64 3.46 -3.92 9.00
CA HIS A 64 3.77 -2.55 9.42
C HIS A 64 3.36 -1.53 8.35
N ASP A 65 3.81 -1.73 7.10
CA ASP A 65 3.55 -0.77 6.03
C ASP A 65 2.08 -0.79 5.61
N VAL A 66 1.49 -1.97 5.42
CA VAL A 66 0.08 -2.10 4.99
C VAL A 66 -0.88 -1.51 6.03
N LEU A 67 -0.70 -1.85 7.30
CA LEU A 67 -1.56 -1.32 8.37
C LEU A 67 -1.29 0.15 8.66
N GLY A 68 -0.04 0.60 8.50
CA GLY A 68 0.32 2.00 8.59
C GLY A 68 -0.35 2.83 7.49
N ILE A 69 -0.31 2.38 6.23
CA ILE A 69 -1.01 3.03 5.11
C ILE A 69 -2.51 3.12 5.40
N ARG A 70 -3.15 1.99 5.73
CA ARG A 70 -4.57 1.95 6.09
C ARG A 70 -4.93 2.94 7.22
N ARG A 71 -4.05 3.10 8.21
CA ARG A 71 -4.26 3.98 9.36
C ARG A 71 -4.14 5.46 9.01
N HIS A 72 -3.21 5.80 8.12
CA HIS A 72 -2.77 7.19 7.89
C HIS A 72 -3.22 7.77 6.54
N ILE A 73 -3.88 6.97 5.69
CA ILE A 73 -4.41 7.47 4.42
C ILE A 73 -5.63 8.35 4.62
N ASP A 74 -5.60 9.54 4.01
CA ASP A 74 -6.82 10.31 3.74
C ASP A 74 -7.46 9.77 2.46
N ARG A 75 -8.54 9.00 2.58
CA ARG A 75 -9.23 8.39 1.44
C ARG A 75 -9.87 9.38 0.47
N THR A 76 -9.98 10.66 0.84
CA THR A 76 -10.49 11.70 -0.06
C THR A 76 -9.43 12.21 -1.03
N THR A 77 -8.16 12.18 -0.61
CA THR A 77 -7.00 12.67 -1.37
C THR A 77 -6.06 11.56 -1.85
N GLY A 78 -6.06 10.41 -1.17
CA GLY A 78 -5.12 9.32 -1.35
C GLY A 78 -3.75 9.56 -0.70
N GLN A 79 -3.54 10.70 -0.03
CA GLN A 79 -2.25 11.05 0.57
C GLN A 79 -2.11 10.45 1.97
N LEU A 80 -0.86 10.15 2.37
CA LEU A 80 -0.51 9.71 3.71
C LEU A 80 -0.28 10.92 4.62
N GLY A 81 -0.93 10.93 5.78
CA GLY A 81 -0.82 11.96 6.80
C GLY A 81 0.11 11.60 7.97
N ASP A 82 0.02 12.41 9.03
CA ASP A 82 0.66 12.18 10.34
C ASP A 82 2.18 11.92 10.31
N CYS A 83 2.87 12.42 9.31
CA CYS A 83 4.30 12.17 9.06
C CYS A 83 4.63 10.66 8.93
N PHE A 84 3.65 9.83 8.56
CA PHE A 84 3.88 8.43 8.30
C PHE A 84 4.50 8.25 6.90
N LEU A 85 5.61 7.51 6.85
CA LEU A 85 6.29 7.13 5.61
C LEU A 85 6.55 5.62 5.63
N PRO A 86 5.93 4.83 4.73
CA PRO A 86 6.15 3.39 4.69
C PRO A 86 7.59 3.08 4.26
N ARG A 87 8.15 1.96 4.73
CA ARG A 87 9.51 1.52 4.39
C ARG A 87 9.67 1.18 2.91
N CYS A 88 8.57 0.90 2.22
CA CYS A 88 8.53 0.69 0.78
C CYS A 88 8.32 1.98 -0.03
N ALA A 89 8.26 3.17 0.57
CA ALA A 89 8.16 4.41 -0.20
C ALA A 89 9.36 4.56 -1.17
N MET A 90 9.07 4.90 -2.43
CA MET A 90 10.08 5.29 -3.38
C MET A 90 10.62 6.69 -3.07
N PRO A 91 11.84 7.03 -3.51
CA PRO A 91 12.35 8.40 -3.44
C PRO A 91 11.44 9.37 -4.21
N GLU A 92 11.30 10.61 -3.71
CA GLU A 92 10.62 11.68 -4.46
C GLU A 92 11.25 11.85 -5.85
N GLY A 93 10.41 11.82 -6.90
CA GLY A 93 10.84 11.97 -8.29
C GLY A 93 11.13 10.68 -9.06
N ALA A 94 10.94 9.50 -8.44
CA ALA A 94 10.96 8.21 -9.14
C ALA A 94 9.63 7.97 -9.89
N HIS A 95 9.31 8.83 -10.86
CA HIS A 95 8.29 8.53 -11.87
C HIS A 95 9.03 8.08 -13.12
N VAL A 96 8.98 6.78 -13.42
CA VAL A 96 9.40 6.22 -14.71
C VAL A 96 8.19 6.14 -15.62
#